data_AF-A0A7J6FA45-F1
#
_entry.id   AF-A0A7J6FA45-F1
#
_cell.length_a   1.000
_cell.length_b   1.000
_cell.length_c   1.000
_cell.angle_alpha   90.00
_cell.angle_beta   90.00
_cell.angle_gamma   90.00
#
_symmetry.space_group_name_H-M   'P 1'
#
loop_
_entity.id
_entity.type
_entity.pdbx_description
1 polymer ?
#
loop_
_entity_poly.entity_id
_entity_poly.type
_entity_poly.pdbx_seq_one_letter_code
_entity_poly.pdbx_strand_id
1 'polypeptide(L)'
;MRSLNQGRKTVITPELMLILGKKLVGSGLKRLLKSQFGLLLAREVPNKLLLLNQKRLQGMVMRGNGAKTVADVGRKLLRLKHVLKKFNREEVGDIAAKGNKFKVSKFYVDLIGAAKSSYATSIWHKFIVPKHRFIFWQIMNEQLLTRDLLSKFLPISSALCTVCEDAMESHNHLFIDCIFTKKVIAGVENWAGILSWPKSFSELQQRCFPTKPDFAEQVLNSVFAATLYHIWRNMNDCLFNAMCLSASCISKSIRNVVKTRIIGFHCTSSKKKDRYAINVVNSW
;
A
#
# COMPACT_ATOMS: atom_id res chain seq x y z
N MET A 1 -33.86 -6.27 -27.55
CA MET A 1 -33.70 -4.95 -26.89
C MET A 1 -33.33 -5.19 -25.43
N ARG A 2 -32.05 -5.43 -25.09
CA ARG A 2 -31.10 -4.46 -24.49
C ARG A 2 -31.77 -3.37 -23.61
N SER A 3 -31.55 -3.45 -22.29
CA SER A 3 -31.27 -2.28 -21.43
C SER A 3 -30.82 -2.69 -20.00
N LEU A 4 -29.52 -2.51 -19.74
CA LEU A 4 -28.89 -1.93 -18.54
C LEU A 4 -29.17 -2.52 -17.13
N ASN A 5 -28.40 -3.53 -16.75
CA ASN A 5 -27.92 -3.66 -15.36
C ASN A 5 -26.45 -3.21 -15.29
N GLN A 6 -26.24 -1.91 -15.08
CA GLN A 6 -24.93 -1.36 -14.71
C GLN A 6 -24.61 -1.80 -13.27
N GLY A 7 -23.68 -2.74 -13.13
CA GLY A 7 -23.13 -3.13 -11.85
C GLY A 7 -22.50 -1.93 -11.14
N ARG A 8 -23.09 -1.53 -10.01
CA ARG A 8 -22.44 -0.65 -9.02
C ARG A 8 -21.14 -1.33 -8.59
N LYS A 9 -20.00 -0.84 -9.09
CA LYS A 9 -18.69 -1.08 -8.46
C LYS A 9 -18.80 -0.56 -7.02
N THR A 10 -18.77 -1.45 -6.04
CA THR A 10 -18.71 -1.09 -4.63
C THR A 10 -17.41 -0.34 -4.39
N VAL A 11 -17.52 0.99 -4.28
CA VAL A 11 -16.44 1.85 -3.80
C VAL A 11 -16.12 1.40 -2.38
N ILE A 12 -14.92 0.85 -2.18
CA ILE A 12 -14.42 0.52 -0.84
C ILE A 12 -14.30 1.85 -0.10
N THR A 13 -15.23 2.11 0.81
CA THR A 13 -15.25 3.34 1.58
C THR A 13 -14.04 3.40 2.53
N PRO A 14 -13.55 4.60 2.88
CA PRO A 14 -12.45 4.78 3.86
C PRO A 14 -12.66 4.06 5.21
N GLU A 15 -13.91 3.70 5.54
CA GLU A 15 -14.26 2.98 6.76
C GLU A 15 -13.84 1.49 6.73
N LEU A 16 -13.79 0.86 5.56
CA LEU A 16 -13.25 -0.50 5.38
C LEU A 16 -11.72 -0.55 5.49
N MET A 17 -11.04 0.52 5.07
CA MET A 17 -9.59 0.71 5.20
C MET A 17 -9.15 0.79 6.68
N LEU A 18 -9.99 1.36 7.55
CA LEU A 18 -9.76 1.48 9.00
C LEU A 18 -9.86 0.14 9.74
N ILE A 19 -10.55 -0.86 9.18
CA ILE A 19 -10.64 -2.21 9.75
C ILE A 19 -9.41 -3.03 9.35
N LEU A 20 -8.93 -2.90 8.11
CA LEU A 20 -7.72 -3.55 7.59
C LEU A 20 -6.45 -3.08 8.32
N GLY A 21 -6.41 -1.81 8.74
CA GLY A 21 -5.30 -1.29 9.55
C GLY A 21 -5.12 -2.03 10.87
N LYS A 22 -6.20 -2.39 11.59
CA LYS A 22 -6.13 -2.85 13.00
C LYS A 22 -5.40 -4.17 13.25
N LYS A 23 -5.26 -5.06 12.25
CA LYS A 23 -4.59 -6.36 12.41
C LYS A 23 -3.16 -6.42 11.87
N LEU A 24 -2.71 -5.41 11.12
CA LEU A 24 -1.38 -5.39 10.48
C LEU A 24 -0.42 -4.34 11.09
N VAL A 25 -0.79 -3.71 12.21
CA VAL A 25 -0.01 -2.62 12.81
C VAL A 25 1.23 -3.12 13.55
N GLY A 26 2.29 -3.40 12.82
CA GLY A 26 3.65 -3.27 13.36
C GLY A 26 3.96 -1.80 13.66
N SER A 27 4.81 -1.55 14.66
CA SER A 27 5.26 -0.21 15.08
C SER A 27 5.84 0.66 13.94
N GLY A 28 6.23 0.05 12.82
CA GLY A 28 6.67 0.74 11.60
C GLY A 28 5.54 1.43 10.80
N LEU A 29 4.34 0.85 10.72
CA LEU A 29 3.22 1.44 9.97
C LEU A 29 2.64 2.66 10.72
N LYS A 30 2.66 2.63 12.06
CA LYS A 30 2.34 3.80 12.90
C LYS A 30 3.29 4.97 12.63
N ARG A 31 4.59 4.70 12.48
CA ARG A 31 5.60 5.71 12.13
C ARG A 31 5.40 6.26 10.71
N LEU A 32 5.02 5.42 9.76
CA LEU A 32 4.73 5.82 8.36
C LEU A 32 3.47 6.67 8.22
N LEU A 33 2.39 6.31 8.93
CA LEU A 33 1.20 7.16 9.01
C LEU A 33 1.51 8.45 9.76
N LYS A 34 2.33 8.40 10.82
CA LYS A 34 2.79 9.59 11.53
C LYS A 34 3.74 10.47 10.69
N SER A 35 4.49 9.93 9.73
CA SER A 35 5.34 10.72 8.83
C SER A 35 4.53 11.31 7.66
N GLN A 36 3.60 10.54 7.08
CA GLN A 36 2.67 11.07 6.06
C GLN A 36 1.80 12.21 6.61
N PHE A 37 1.30 12.09 7.85
CA PHE A 37 0.40 13.07 8.43
C PHE A 37 1.11 14.10 9.34
N GLY A 38 2.32 13.83 9.83
CA GLY A 38 3.03 14.67 10.80
C GLY A 38 3.70 15.91 10.20
N LEU A 39 4.15 15.82 8.94
CA LEU A 39 4.82 16.94 8.25
C LEU A 39 3.82 17.85 7.51
N LEU A 40 2.68 17.30 7.09
CA LEU A 40 1.51 18.06 6.59
C LEU A 40 0.87 18.97 7.66
N LEU A 41 1.21 18.78 8.94
CA LEU A 41 0.71 19.58 10.06
C LEU A 41 1.58 20.83 10.36
N ALA A 42 2.78 20.94 9.79
CA ALA A 42 3.78 21.88 10.27
C ALA A 42 3.75 23.27 9.61
N ARG A 43 3.21 23.44 8.40
CA ARG A 43 3.10 24.76 7.74
C ARG A 43 1.81 24.87 6.91
N GLU A 44 0.91 25.72 7.39
CA GLU A 44 -0.18 26.41 6.65
C GLU A 44 -1.33 25.59 6.03
N VAL A 45 -2.25 25.06 6.85
CA VAL A 45 -3.62 24.74 6.41
C VAL A 45 -4.66 25.18 7.46
N PRO A 46 -5.65 26.03 7.11
CA PRO A 46 -6.74 26.42 7.99
C PRO A 46 -7.66 25.24 8.39
N ASN A 47 -7.31 24.60 9.51
CA ASN A 47 -8.17 24.26 10.66
C ASN A 47 -9.64 23.79 10.53
N LYS A 48 -10.14 23.22 9.42
CA LYS A 48 -11.43 22.47 9.46
C LYS A 48 -11.39 21.04 8.90
N LEU A 49 -10.68 20.80 7.80
CA LEU A 49 -10.58 19.44 7.21
C LEU A 49 -9.52 18.57 7.88
N LEU A 50 -8.39 19.15 8.29
CA LEU A 50 -7.41 18.48 9.15
C LEU A 50 -8.00 18.14 10.52
N LEU A 51 -8.80 19.02 11.12
CA LEU A 51 -9.49 18.73 12.39
C LEU A 51 -10.52 17.60 12.30
N LEU A 52 -11.08 17.29 11.12
CA LEU A 52 -11.99 16.15 10.96
C LEU A 52 -11.24 14.81 10.89
N ASN A 53 -10.12 14.75 10.18
CA ASN A 53 -9.26 13.57 10.17
C ASN A 53 -8.41 13.45 11.46
N GLN A 54 -8.00 14.56 12.06
CA GLN A 54 -7.22 14.65 13.29
C GLN A 54 -8.11 14.47 14.54
N LYS A 55 -9.38 14.91 14.61
CA LYS A 55 -10.30 14.48 15.70
C LYS A 55 -10.71 13.00 15.57
N ARG A 56 -10.86 12.48 14.34
CA ARG A 56 -11.06 11.03 14.12
C ARG A 56 -9.81 10.21 14.50
N LEU A 57 -8.61 10.69 14.19
CA LEU A 57 -7.34 9.99 14.46
C LEU A 57 -6.80 10.24 15.89
N GLN A 58 -6.91 11.43 16.49
CA GLN A 58 -6.60 11.70 17.89
C GLN A 58 -7.60 11.01 18.82
N GLY A 59 -8.88 10.90 18.44
CA GLY A 59 -9.84 10.02 19.11
C GLY A 59 -9.49 8.53 19.03
N MET A 60 -8.55 8.14 18.16
CA MET A 60 -8.00 6.79 18.02
C MET A 60 -6.59 6.63 18.61
N VAL A 61 -5.79 7.68 18.69
CA VAL A 61 -4.40 7.68 19.25
C VAL A 61 -4.37 8.00 20.75
N MET A 62 -5.30 8.82 21.28
CA MET A 62 -5.41 9.13 22.72
C MET A 62 -6.18 8.08 23.54
N ARG A 63 -6.54 6.93 22.94
CA ARG A 63 -7.13 5.79 23.68
C ARG A 63 -6.12 4.65 23.89
N GLY A 64 -4.88 5.03 24.20
CA GLY A 64 -4.01 4.23 25.05
C GLY A 64 -4.10 4.80 26.47
N ASN A 65 -4.60 3.99 27.41
CA ASN A 65 -4.62 4.22 28.86
C ASN A 65 -5.70 5.16 29.45
N GLY A 66 -6.92 5.16 28.90
CA GLY A 66 -8.11 5.54 29.67
C GLY A 66 -8.85 4.28 30.12
N ALA A 67 -9.06 4.11 31.43
CA ALA A 67 -9.94 3.06 31.95
C ALA A 67 -11.28 3.13 31.18
N LYS A 68 -11.63 2.05 30.47
CA LYS A 68 -12.88 2.01 29.72
C LYS A 68 -14.00 1.98 30.75
N THR A 69 -14.83 3.01 30.78
CA THR A 69 -16.01 3.00 31.67
C THR A 69 -16.94 1.85 31.27
N VAL A 70 -17.68 1.31 32.25
CA VAL A 70 -18.68 0.24 32.00
C VAL A 70 -19.67 0.66 30.91
N ALA A 71 -20.02 1.95 30.85
CA ALA A 71 -20.87 2.53 29.81
C ALA A 71 -20.25 2.45 28.40
N ASP A 72 -18.94 2.62 28.24
CA ASP A 72 -18.27 2.51 26.94
C ASP A 72 -18.22 1.08 26.42
N VAL A 73 -18.05 0.11 27.32
CA VAL A 73 -18.14 -1.31 27.00
C VAL A 73 -19.59 -1.66 26.65
N GLY A 74 -20.56 -1.20 27.44
CA GLY A 74 -21.99 -1.36 27.20
C GLY A 74 -22.43 -0.82 25.83
N ARG A 75 -22.03 0.40 25.48
CA ARG A 75 -22.33 0.99 24.15
C ARG A 75 -21.73 0.20 23.00
N LYS A 76 -20.51 -0.34 23.15
CA LYS A 76 -19.90 -1.21 22.13
C LYS A 76 -20.63 -2.54 22.00
N LEU A 77 -20.99 -3.17 23.12
CA LEU A 77 -21.76 -4.42 23.13
C LEU A 77 -23.14 -4.24 22.53
N LEU A 78 -23.83 -3.13 22.80
CA LEU A 78 -25.13 -2.82 22.21
C LEU A 78 -25.04 -2.57 20.69
N ARG A 79 -24.00 -1.86 20.22
CA ARG A 79 -23.74 -1.70 18.78
C ARG A 79 -23.44 -3.05 18.11
N LEU A 80 -22.64 -3.89 18.74
CA LEU A 80 -22.38 -5.26 18.28
C LEU A 80 -23.67 -6.09 18.26
N LYS A 81 -24.49 -6.03 19.30
CA LYS A 81 -25.79 -6.72 19.37
C LYS A 81 -26.73 -6.25 18.27
N HIS A 82 -26.75 -4.95 17.96
CA HIS A 82 -27.58 -4.41 16.87
C HIS A 82 -27.07 -4.85 15.49
N VAL A 83 -25.76 -4.86 15.27
CA VAL A 83 -25.15 -5.38 14.04
C VAL A 83 -25.41 -6.89 13.91
N LEU A 84 -25.24 -7.66 14.99
CA LEU A 84 -25.49 -9.10 15.03
C LEU A 84 -26.98 -9.43 14.85
N LYS A 85 -27.90 -8.58 15.31
CA LYS A 85 -29.34 -8.71 15.04
C LYS A 85 -29.71 -8.58 13.57
N LYS A 86 -28.85 -7.96 12.74
CA LYS A 86 -29.05 -7.86 11.29
C LYS A 86 -28.63 -9.12 10.53
N PHE A 87 -28.02 -10.09 11.20
CA PHE A 87 -27.61 -11.34 10.59
C PHE A 87 -28.31 -12.51 11.28
N ASN A 88 -29.00 -13.36 10.53
CA ASN A 88 -29.58 -14.56 11.12
C ASN A 88 -28.47 -15.58 11.44
N ARG A 89 -28.60 -16.31 12.55
CA ARG A 89 -27.59 -17.29 13.00
C ARG A 89 -27.35 -18.39 11.96
N GLU A 90 -28.40 -18.77 11.24
CA GLU A 90 -28.38 -19.73 10.13
C GLU A 90 -27.65 -19.14 8.91
N GLU A 91 -27.99 -17.92 8.48
CA GLU A 91 -27.29 -17.22 7.38
C GLU A 91 -25.79 -17.04 7.65
N VAL A 92 -25.41 -16.67 8.88
CA VAL A 92 -23.99 -16.54 9.28
C VAL A 92 -23.30 -17.91 9.32
N GLY A 93 -24.01 -18.94 9.74
CA GLY A 93 -23.54 -20.33 9.77
C GLY A 93 -23.20 -20.82 8.37
N ASP A 94 -24.11 -20.66 7.42
CA ASP A 94 -23.93 -21.12 6.03
C ASP A 94 -22.84 -20.34 5.29
N ILE A 95 -22.75 -19.03 5.56
CA ILE A 95 -21.76 -18.16 4.92
C ILE A 95 -20.36 -18.39 5.50
N ALA A 96 -20.22 -18.54 6.81
CA ALA A 96 -18.91 -18.54 7.47
C ALA A 96 -18.37 -19.93 7.85
N ALA A 97 -19.19 -20.98 7.81
CA ALA A 97 -18.74 -22.31 8.22
C ALA A 97 -17.92 -23.01 7.13
N LYS A 98 -16.90 -23.74 7.56
CA LYS A 98 -16.27 -24.81 6.77
C LYS A 98 -16.10 -26.02 7.69
N GLY A 99 -16.85 -27.09 7.44
CA GLY A 99 -16.84 -28.31 8.25
C GLY A 99 -17.26 -28.04 9.70
N ASN A 100 -18.46 -27.47 9.92
CA ASN A 100 -19.03 -27.12 11.23
C ASN A 100 -18.23 -26.13 12.10
N LYS A 101 -17.19 -25.48 11.57
CA LYS A 101 -16.41 -24.46 12.30
C LYS A 101 -16.56 -23.10 11.64
N PHE A 102 -16.96 -22.10 12.43
CA PHE A 102 -17.01 -20.71 12.01
C PHE A 102 -15.60 -20.21 11.66
N LYS A 103 -15.42 -19.70 10.44
CA LYS A 103 -14.16 -19.09 9.99
C LYS A 103 -14.34 -17.60 9.83
N VAL A 104 -13.72 -16.85 10.73
CA VAL A 104 -13.68 -15.37 10.71
C VAL A 104 -13.25 -14.85 9.33
N SER A 105 -12.21 -15.42 8.72
CA SER A 105 -11.74 -14.97 7.40
C SER A 105 -12.77 -15.14 6.29
N LYS A 106 -13.52 -16.25 6.30
CA LYS A 106 -14.58 -16.53 5.32
C LYS A 106 -15.75 -15.57 5.50
N PHE A 107 -16.21 -15.43 6.75
CA PHE A 107 -17.23 -14.44 7.11
C PHE A 107 -16.86 -13.03 6.65
N TYR A 108 -15.62 -12.58 6.89
CA TYR A 108 -15.18 -11.25 6.47
C TYR A 108 -15.14 -11.08 4.96
N VAL A 109 -14.66 -12.07 4.19
CA VAL A 109 -14.64 -12.00 2.72
C VAL A 109 -16.07 -11.91 2.18
N ASP A 110 -16.95 -12.77 2.69
CA ASP A 110 -18.34 -12.84 2.25
C ASP A 110 -19.13 -11.59 2.67
N LEU A 111 -18.88 -11.05 3.86
CA LEU A 111 -19.49 -9.80 4.36
C LEU A 111 -19.08 -8.56 3.55
N ILE A 112 -17.83 -8.49 3.13
CA ILE A 112 -17.34 -7.36 2.34
C ILE A 112 -17.86 -7.45 0.90
N GLY A 113 -18.06 -8.67 0.37
CA GLY A 113 -18.52 -8.90 -0.99
C GLY A 113 -17.56 -8.35 -2.06
N ALA A 114 -16.29 -8.09 -1.69
CA ALA A 114 -15.31 -7.54 -2.61
C ALA A 114 -14.58 -8.67 -3.36
N ALA A 115 -14.47 -8.50 -4.68
CA ALA A 115 -13.62 -9.36 -5.49
C ALA A 115 -12.17 -9.25 -5.03
N LYS A 116 -11.48 -10.40 -4.98
CA LYS A 116 -10.04 -10.43 -4.72
C LYS A 116 -9.33 -9.70 -5.87
N SER A 117 -8.53 -8.68 -5.55
CA SER A 117 -7.73 -7.97 -6.53
C SER A 117 -6.78 -8.95 -7.23
N SER A 118 -6.74 -8.90 -8.57
CA SER A 118 -5.87 -9.74 -9.41
C SER A 118 -4.39 -9.61 -9.01
N TYR A 119 -3.97 -8.41 -8.62
CA TYR A 119 -2.60 -8.11 -8.20
C TYR A 119 -2.23 -8.51 -6.78
N ALA A 120 -3.15 -9.10 -6.03
CA ALA A 120 -2.91 -9.40 -4.62
C ALA A 120 -1.70 -10.34 -4.41
N THR A 121 -1.51 -11.30 -5.30
CA THR A 121 -0.41 -12.28 -5.25
C THR A 121 0.95 -11.67 -5.56
N SER A 122 1.01 -10.64 -6.40
CA SER A 122 2.25 -9.92 -6.74
C SER A 122 2.69 -8.97 -5.63
N ILE A 123 1.77 -8.47 -4.80
CA ILE A 123 2.09 -7.49 -3.73
C ILE A 123 2.21 -8.16 -2.36
N TRP A 124 1.32 -9.09 -2.02
CA TRP A 124 1.15 -9.56 -0.64
C TRP A 124 1.93 -10.85 -0.33
N HIS A 125 3.23 -10.87 -0.62
CA HIS A 125 4.10 -12.01 -0.30
C HIS A 125 5.31 -11.62 0.56
N LYS A 126 5.91 -12.61 1.26
CA LYS A 126 6.85 -12.40 2.38
C LYS A 126 8.12 -11.60 2.02
N PHE A 127 8.58 -11.71 0.77
CA PHE A 127 9.81 -11.10 0.27
C PHE A 127 9.71 -9.58 0.04
N ILE A 128 8.51 -9.01 -0.09
CA ILE A 128 8.36 -7.54 -0.11
C ILE A 128 8.34 -7.02 1.34
N VAL A 129 9.05 -5.94 1.62
CA VAL A 129 9.01 -5.27 2.94
C VAL A 129 7.58 -4.74 3.21
N PRO A 130 7.00 -4.90 4.41
CA PRO A 130 5.60 -4.53 4.68
C PRO A 130 5.21 -3.10 4.26
N LYS A 131 6.07 -2.12 4.51
CA LYS A 131 5.86 -0.73 4.07
C LYS A 131 5.86 -0.55 2.56
N HIS A 132 6.66 -1.34 1.84
CA HIS A 132 6.69 -1.31 0.37
C HIS A 132 5.40 -1.90 -0.21
N ARG A 133 4.86 -2.98 0.39
CA ARG A 133 3.55 -3.55 -0.02
C ARG A 133 2.43 -2.54 0.08
N PHE A 134 2.40 -1.80 1.19
CA PHE A 134 1.37 -0.80 1.43
C PHE A 134 1.43 0.33 0.39
N ILE A 135 2.61 0.88 0.14
CA ILE A 135 2.79 1.94 -0.86
C ILE A 135 2.52 1.41 -2.27
N PHE A 136 2.99 0.21 -2.61
CA PHE A 136 2.70 -0.39 -3.91
C PHE A 136 1.18 -0.57 -4.11
N TRP A 137 0.47 -1.09 -3.11
CA TRP A 137 -0.98 -1.19 -3.19
C TRP A 137 -1.66 0.19 -3.30
N GLN A 138 -1.19 1.22 -2.60
CA GLN A 138 -1.71 2.58 -2.77
C GLN A 138 -1.47 3.12 -4.19
N ILE A 139 -0.29 2.84 -4.77
CA ILE A 139 0.03 3.20 -6.16
C ILE A 139 -0.97 2.52 -7.08
N MET A 140 -1.14 1.20 -7.00
CA MET A 140 -2.02 0.41 -7.88
C MET A 140 -3.49 0.83 -7.89
N ASN A 141 -3.94 1.52 -6.84
CA ASN A 141 -5.30 2.06 -6.73
C ASN A 141 -5.37 3.58 -6.93
N GLU A 142 -4.28 4.23 -7.32
CA GLU A 142 -4.16 5.68 -7.54
C GLU A 142 -4.55 6.49 -6.28
N GLN A 143 -4.19 5.98 -5.10
CA GLN A 143 -4.58 6.57 -3.80
C GLN A 143 -3.47 7.36 -3.10
N LEU A 144 -2.26 7.39 -3.65
CA LEU A 144 -1.23 8.32 -3.16
C LEU A 144 -1.60 9.76 -3.50
N LEU A 145 -1.37 10.67 -2.58
CA LEU A 145 -1.65 12.10 -2.77
C LEU A 145 -0.50 12.77 -3.54
N THR A 146 -0.53 12.69 -4.86
CA THR A 146 0.27 13.51 -5.79
C THR A 146 -0.32 14.92 -5.91
N ARG A 147 0.45 15.91 -6.40
CA ARG A 147 -0.02 17.31 -6.48
C ARG A 147 -1.31 17.49 -7.29
N ASP A 148 -1.50 16.75 -8.37
CA ASP A 148 -2.76 16.74 -9.16
C ASP A 148 -4.00 16.29 -8.35
N LEU A 149 -3.84 15.40 -7.38
CA LEU A 149 -4.91 14.99 -6.47
C LEU A 149 -5.06 15.95 -5.29
N LEU A 150 -3.95 16.48 -4.77
CA LEU A 150 -3.95 17.44 -3.66
C LEU A 150 -4.59 18.78 -4.04
N SER A 151 -4.36 19.25 -5.28
CA SER A 151 -4.93 20.50 -5.79
C SER A 151 -6.45 20.55 -5.76
N LYS A 152 -7.11 19.39 -5.74
CA LYS A 152 -8.57 19.26 -5.65
C LYS A 152 -9.11 19.63 -4.27
N PHE A 153 -8.27 19.61 -3.24
CA PHE A 153 -8.68 19.78 -1.84
C PHE A 153 -7.96 20.93 -1.13
N LEU A 154 -6.79 21.33 -1.62
CA LEU A 154 -5.92 22.34 -1.00
C LEU A 154 -5.32 23.26 -2.07
N PRO A 155 -5.13 24.56 -1.77
CA PRO A 155 -4.33 25.42 -2.62
C PRO A 155 -2.88 24.92 -2.61
N ILE A 156 -2.33 24.65 -3.80
CA ILE A 156 -0.94 24.27 -3.98
C ILE A 156 -0.21 25.41 -4.71
N SER A 157 1.03 25.71 -4.28
CA SER A 157 1.83 26.79 -4.86
C SER A 157 2.37 26.46 -6.26
N SER A 158 2.51 25.18 -6.58
CA SER A 158 2.97 24.72 -7.89
C SER A 158 2.43 23.31 -8.17
N ALA A 159 2.07 23.05 -9.42
CA ALA A 159 1.64 21.73 -9.90
C ALA A 159 2.82 20.86 -10.39
N LEU A 160 4.03 21.43 -10.48
CA LEU A 160 5.22 20.74 -11.00
C LEU A 160 5.66 19.59 -10.09
N CYS A 161 6.27 18.57 -10.66
CA CYS A 161 6.86 17.45 -9.96
C CYS A 161 7.91 17.93 -8.96
N THR A 162 7.78 17.52 -7.71
CA THR A 162 8.71 17.88 -6.61
C THR A 162 10.13 17.36 -6.79
N VAL A 163 10.34 16.43 -7.72
CA VAL A 163 11.64 15.77 -7.92
C VAL A 163 12.36 16.27 -9.17
N CYS A 164 11.65 16.47 -10.29
CA CYS A 164 12.28 16.92 -11.54
C CYS A 164 11.91 18.34 -11.96
N GLU A 165 10.88 18.95 -11.35
CA GLU A 165 10.43 20.32 -11.59
C GLU A 165 10.07 20.67 -13.04
N ASP A 166 9.98 19.67 -13.92
CA ASP A 166 9.87 19.86 -15.38
C ASP A 166 8.45 19.63 -15.94
N ALA A 167 7.64 18.81 -15.26
CA ALA A 167 6.27 18.50 -15.68
C ALA A 167 5.32 18.39 -14.48
N MET A 168 4.01 18.44 -14.73
CA MET A 168 3.00 18.32 -13.68
C MET A 168 3.06 16.96 -12.96
N GLU A 169 2.97 16.99 -11.62
CA GLU A 169 3.02 15.77 -10.81
C GLU A 169 1.70 14.99 -10.88
N SER A 170 1.78 13.76 -11.35
CA SER A 170 0.71 12.74 -11.33
C SER A 170 1.32 11.37 -11.05
N HIS A 171 0.53 10.33 -10.80
CA HIS A 171 1.07 8.96 -10.68
C HIS A 171 1.82 8.52 -11.93
N ASN A 172 1.28 8.79 -13.12
CA ASN A 172 1.92 8.41 -14.37
C ASN A 172 3.26 9.12 -14.52
N HIS A 173 3.29 10.44 -14.30
CA HIS A 173 4.56 11.16 -14.35
C HIS A 173 5.55 10.65 -13.30
N LEU A 174 5.14 10.59 -12.02
CA LEU A 174 6.03 10.26 -10.90
C LEU A 174 6.65 8.86 -11.03
N PHE A 175 5.87 7.85 -11.43
CA PHE A 175 6.33 6.46 -11.44
C PHE A 175 6.78 5.95 -12.81
N ILE A 176 6.57 6.71 -13.89
CA ILE A 176 6.86 6.27 -15.26
C ILE A 176 7.62 7.33 -16.05
N ASP A 177 7.06 8.52 -16.24
CA ASP A 177 7.62 9.47 -17.21
C ASP A 177 8.79 10.28 -16.67
N CYS A 178 8.82 10.51 -15.36
CA CYS A 178 9.77 11.38 -14.69
C CYS A 178 11.22 10.99 -15.01
N ILE A 179 12.01 11.97 -15.47
CA ILE A 179 13.41 11.76 -15.83
C ILE A 179 14.25 11.22 -14.66
N PHE A 180 13.93 11.64 -13.44
CA PHE A 180 14.57 11.11 -12.23
C PHE A 180 14.22 9.63 -12.01
N THR A 181 12.94 9.29 -12.15
CA THR A 181 12.47 7.89 -12.03
C THR A 181 13.14 6.99 -13.08
N LYS A 182 13.24 7.45 -14.33
CA LYS A 182 13.98 6.72 -15.39
C LYS A 182 15.45 6.49 -15.02
N LYS A 183 16.13 7.48 -14.44
CA LYS A 183 17.51 7.32 -13.94
C LYS A 183 17.61 6.29 -12.81
N VAL A 184 16.65 6.30 -11.87
CA VAL A 184 16.59 5.29 -10.79
C VAL A 184 16.40 3.89 -11.38
N ILE A 185 15.46 3.72 -12.32
CA ILE A 185 15.17 2.44 -12.97
C ILE A 185 16.40 1.92 -13.70
N ALA A 186 17.05 2.75 -14.53
CA ALA A 186 18.29 2.37 -15.22
C ALA A 186 19.38 1.93 -14.24
N GLY A 187 19.54 2.67 -13.13
CA GLY A 187 20.47 2.30 -12.07
C GLY A 187 20.11 0.98 -11.37
N VAL A 188 18.84 0.60 -11.31
CA VAL A 188 18.38 -0.70 -10.78
C VAL A 188 18.60 -1.81 -11.79
N GLU A 189 18.28 -1.59 -13.06
CA GLU A 189 18.42 -2.57 -14.14
C GLU A 189 19.88 -2.99 -14.35
N ASN A 190 20.84 -2.11 -14.07
CA ASN A 190 22.28 -2.42 -14.11
C ASN A 190 22.70 -3.59 -13.22
N TRP A 191 21.97 -3.91 -12.15
CA TRP A 191 22.29 -5.02 -11.26
C TRP A 191 21.15 -6.05 -11.10
N ALA A 192 19.89 -5.62 -11.29
CA ALA A 192 18.73 -6.51 -11.21
C ALA A 192 18.42 -7.23 -12.54
N GLY A 193 19.05 -6.80 -13.64
CA GLY A 193 18.67 -7.17 -15.00
C GLY A 193 17.48 -6.35 -15.51
N ILE A 194 17.01 -6.67 -16.71
CA ILE A 194 15.91 -5.94 -17.37
C ILE A 194 14.62 -6.15 -16.58
N LEU A 195 14.06 -5.06 -16.04
CA LEU A 195 12.82 -5.13 -15.28
C LEU A 195 11.59 -5.14 -16.18
N SER A 196 11.73 -4.73 -17.44
CA SER A 196 10.61 -4.41 -18.35
C SER A 196 9.64 -3.47 -17.65
N TRP A 197 10.16 -2.31 -17.25
CA TRP A 197 9.38 -1.31 -16.51
C TRP A 197 8.18 -0.84 -17.36
N PRO A 198 6.98 -0.71 -16.77
CA PRO A 198 5.79 -0.28 -17.51
C PRO A 198 5.95 1.09 -18.17
N LYS A 199 5.43 1.24 -19.38
CA LYS A 199 5.40 2.52 -20.13
C LYS A 199 4.15 3.36 -19.85
N SER A 200 3.16 2.78 -19.18
CA SER A 200 1.95 3.47 -18.76
C SER A 200 1.42 2.89 -17.45
N PHE A 201 0.62 3.68 -16.75
CA PHE A 201 0.01 3.23 -15.51
C PHE A 201 -0.96 2.05 -15.72
N SER A 202 -1.62 1.99 -16.88
CA SER A 202 -2.42 0.83 -17.30
C SER A 202 -1.56 -0.43 -17.45
N GLU A 203 -0.38 -0.32 -18.06
CA GLU A 203 0.55 -1.45 -18.19
C GLU A 203 1.10 -1.91 -16.83
N LEU A 204 1.35 -0.96 -15.92
CA LEU A 204 1.72 -1.26 -14.53
C LEU A 204 0.66 -2.11 -13.84
N GLN A 205 -0.62 -1.74 -14.02
CA GLN A 205 -1.72 -2.53 -13.52
C GLN A 205 -1.67 -3.94 -14.12
N GLN A 206 -1.61 -4.06 -15.45
CA GLN A 206 -1.62 -5.32 -16.21
C GLN A 206 -0.48 -6.29 -15.86
N ARG A 207 0.72 -5.76 -15.59
CA ARG A 207 1.87 -6.56 -15.15
C ARG A 207 1.58 -7.38 -13.90
N CYS A 208 0.78 -6.84 -13.00
CA CYS A 208 0.54 -7.47 -11.70
C CYS A 208 -0.60 -8.49 -11.71
N PHE A 209 -1.15 -8.91 -12.84
CA PHE A 209 -2.24 -9.90 -12.89
C PHE A 209 -1.86 -11.40 -12.76
N PRO A 210 -0.62 -11.87 -12.52
CA PRO A 210 -0.36 -13.31 -12.47
C PRO A 210 -0.97 -13.98 -11.24
N THR A 211 -1.61 -15.14 -11.48
CA THR A 211 -2.37 -15.91 -10.48
C THR A 211 -1.51 -16.43 -9.33
N LYS A 212 -0.21 -16.67 -9.56
CA LYS A 212 0.77 -16.97 -8.49
C LYS A 212 2.20 -16.81 -9.00
N PRO A 213 2.97 -15.80 -8.54
CA PRO A 213 4.34 -15.62 -9.00
C PRO A 213 5.24 -16.74 -8.47
N ASP A 214 6.15 -17.22 -9.32
CA ASP A 214 7.22 -18.13 -8.88
C ASP A 214 8.27 -17.40 -8.02
N PHE A 215 9.33 -18.07 -7.58
CA PHE A 215 10.32 -17.44 -6.71
C PHE A 215 11.08 -16.30 -7.40
N ALA A 216 11.50 -16.49 -8.66
CA ALA A 216 12.22 -15.46 -9.40
C ALA A 216 11.32 -14.23 -9.64
N GLU A 217 10.05 -14.45 -9.96
CA GLU A 217 9.07 -13.39 -10.10
C GLU A 217 8.79 -12.68 -8.77
N GLN A 218 8.74 -13.40 -7.65
CA GLN A 218 8.65 -12.78 -6.32
C GLN A 218 9.88 -11.93 -5.97
N VAL A 219 11.08 -12.34 -6.41
CA VAL A 219 12.30 -11.53 -6.27
C VAL A 219 12.17 -10.24 -7.09
N LEU A 220 11.77 -10.34 -8.36
CA LEU A 220 11.55 -9.18 -9.23
C LEU A 220 10.44 -8.25 -8.69
N ASN A 221 9.33 -8.79 -8.22
CA ASN A 221 8.26 -8.03 -7.55
C ASN A 221 8.77 -7.33 -6.29
N SER A 222 9.74 -7.92 -5.59
CA SER A 222 10.40 -7.28 -4.43
C SER A 222 11.29 -6.10 -4.82
N VAL A 223 12.05 -6.23 -5.91
CA VAL A 223 12.80 -5.12 -6.52
C VAL A 223 11.85 -4.02 -6.94
N PHE A 224 10.81 -4.36 -7.69
CA PHE A 224 9.81 -3.44 -8.21
C PHE A 224 9.11 -2.64 -7.10
N ALA A 225 8.60 -3.32 -6.07
CA ALA A 225 7.95 -2.69 -4.93
C ALA A 225 8.90 -1.78 -4.13
N ALA A 226 10.18 -2.16 -4.02
CA ALA A 226 11.18 -1.32 -3.39
C ALA A 226 11.49 -0.07 -4.23
N THR A 227 11.61 -0.19 -5.54
CA THR A 227 11.78 0.95 -6.45
C THR A 227 10.65 1.95 -6.30
N LEU A 228 9.40 1.50 -6.40
CA LEU A 228 8.22 2.35 -6.22
C LEU A 228 8.22 3.06 -4.85
N TYR A 229 8.49 2.30 -3.77
CA TYR A 229 8.55 2.87 -2.42
C TYR A 229 9.63 3.93 -2.29
N HIS A 230 10.83 3.69 -2.82
CA HIS A 230 11.95 4.61 -2.67
C HIS A 230 11.79 5.87 -3.52
N ILE A 231 11.16 5.78 -4.71
CA ILE A 231 10.75 6.95 -5.50
C ILE A 231 9.75 7.80 -4.71
N TRP A 232 8.68 7.18 -4.21
CA TRP A 232 7.68 7.86 -3.39
C TRP A 232 8.31 8.48 -2.13
N ARG A 233 9.18 7.75 -1.44
CA ARG A 233 9.86 8.27 -0.26
C ARG A 233 10.72 9.48 -0.60
N ASN A 234 11.52 9.41 -1.67
CA ASN A 234 12.37 10.52 -2.09
C ASN A 234 11.56 11.77 -2.43
N MET A 235 10.43 11.60 -3.13
CA MET A 235 9.50 12.69 -3.41
C MET A 235 9.02 13.37 -2.12
N ASN A 236 8.66 12.61 -1.08
CA ASN A 236 8.26 13.19 0.20
C ASN A 236 9.42 13.87 0.92
N ASP A 237 10.62 13.27 0.89
CA ASP A 237 11.81 13.85 1.51
C ASP A 237 12.20 15.18 0.82
N CYS A 238 12.08 15.26 -0.51
CA CYS A 238 12.24 16.50 -1.29
C CYS A 238 11.23 17.56 -0.85
N LEU A 239 9.95 17.19 -0.75
CA LEU A 239 8.87 18.12 -0.43
C LEU A 239 8.92 18.63 1.02
N PHE A 240 9.08 17.73 1.99
CA PHE A 240 8.91 18.07 3.41
C PHE A 240 10.22 18.38 4.12
N ASN A 241 11.34 17.84 3.64
CA ASN A 241 12.64 17.97 4.29
C ASN A 241 13.65 18.74 3.43
N ALA A 242 13.28 19.20 2.21
CA ALA A 242 14.19 19.81 1.24
C ALA A 242 15.44 18.93 0.97
N MET A 243 15.27 17.60 1.06
CA MET A 243 16.34 16.63 0.88
C MET A 243 15.99 15.66 -0.25
N CYS A 244 16.72 15.74 -1.36
CA CYS A 244 16.60 14.82 -2.49
C CYS A 244 17.84 13.94 -2.60
N LEU A 245 17.65 12.62 -2.59
CA LEU A 245 18.72 11.67 -2.85
C LEU A 245 18.99 11.56 -4.35
N SER A 246 20.24 11.28 -4.71
CA SER A 246 20.59 10.95 -6.08
C SER A 246 20.01 9.59 -6.49
N ALA A 247 19.81 9.41 -7.80
CA ALA A 247 19.30 8.15 -8.35
C ALA A 247 20.21 6.94 -8.01
N SER A 248 21.53 7.15 -7.95
CA SER A 248 22.49 6.11 -7.57
C SER A 248 22.39 5.72 -6.09
N CYS A 249 22.20 6.69 -5.19
CA CYS A 249 21.96 6.44 -3.77
C CYS A 249 20.66 5.66 -3.55
N ILE A 250 19.61 5.99 -4.31
CA ILE A 250 18.33 5.26 -4.27
C ILE A 250 18.51 3.83 -4.78
N SER A 251 19.14 3.63 -5.95
CA SER A 251 19.40 2.29 -6.50
C SER A 251 20.17 1.41 -5.51
N LYS A 252 21.24 1.95 -4.90
CA LYS A 252 22.02 1.24 -3.87
C LYS A 252 21.16 0.88 -2.64
N SER A 253 20.29 1.78 -2.21
CA SER A 253 19.37 1.53 -1.09
C SER A 253 18.36 0.43 -1.40
N ILE A 254 17.78 0.45 -2.60
CA ILE A 254 16.86 -0.58 -3.10
C ILE A 254 17.55 -1.93 -3.09
N ARG A 255 18.74 -2.02 -3.69
CA ARG A 255 19.54 -3.24 -3.75
C ARG A 255 19.77 -3.86 -2.37
N ASN A 256 20.25 -3.06 -1.43
CA ASN A 256 20.56 -3.52 -0.09
C ASN A 256 19.31 -4.03 0.64
N VAL A 257 18.20 -3.26 0.60
CA VAL A 257 16.96 -3.64 1.29
C VAL A 257 16.38 -4.92 0.72
N VAL A 258 16.39 -5.09 -0.60
CA VAL A 258 15.85 -6.29 -1.25
C VAL A 258 16.74 -7.50 -0.97
N LYS A 259 18.07 -7.37 -1.12
CA LYS A 259 19.04 -8.43 -0.81
C LYS A 259 18.88 -8.93 0.63
N THR A 260 18.93 -8.03 1.61
CA THR A 260 18.76 -8.38 3.03
C THR A 260 17.41 -9.06 3.27
N ARG A 261 16.33 -8.58 2.64
CA ARG A 261 14.99 -9.13 2.83
C ARG A 261 14.84 -10.52 2.23
N ILE A 262 15.43 -10.80 1.07
CA ILE A 262 15.36 -12.12 0.44
C ILE A 262 16.19 -13.13 1.23
N ILE A 263 17.45 -12.80 1.52
CA ILE A 263 18.37 -13.67 2.26
C ILE A 263 17.79 -14.00 3.65
N GLY A 264 17.24 -13.02 4.37
CA GLY A 264 16.68 -13.24 5.70
C GLY A 264 15.42 -14.11 5.77
N PHE A 265 14.74 -14.38 4.64
CA PHE A 265 13.50 -15.19 4.60
C PHE A 265 13.66 -16.53 3.89
N HIS A 266 14.85 -16.80 3.34
CA HIS A 266 15.08 -17.94 2.48
C HIS A 266 15.84 -19.06 3.20
N CYS A 267 15.18 -20.21 3.40
CA CYS A 267 15.85 -21.48 3.74
C CYS A 267 16.24 -22.20 2.44
N THR A 268 17.44 -22.78 2.38
CA THR A 268 18.02 -23.47 1.20
C THR A 268 16.96 -24.26 0.39
N SER A 269 16.65 -23.80 -0.83
CA SER A 269 15.65 -24.43 -1.70
C SER A 269 16.30 -25.57 -2.48
N SER A 270 15.59 -26.70 -2.59
CA SER A 270 16.03 -27.87 -3.36
C SER A 270 15.88 -27.69 -4.87
N LYS A 271 15.11 -26.69 -5.34
CA LYS A 271 14.88 -26.46 -6.78
C LYS A 271 16.05 -25.72 -7.42
N LYS A 272 16.52 -26.22 -8.57
CA LYS A 272 17.66 -25.64 -9.32
C LYS A 272 17.42 -24.17 -9.74
N LYS A 273 16.20 -23.82 -10.18
CA LYS A 273 15.83 -22.44 -10.57
C LYS A 273 15.91 -21.46 -9.39
N ASP A 274 15.43 -21.87 -8.21
CA ASP A 274 15.49 -21.04 -7.00
C ASP A 274 16.94 -20.80 -6.58
N ARG A 275 17.80 -21.83 -6.67
CA ARG A 275 19.25 -21.70 -6.42
C ARG A 275 19.91 -20.66 -7.33
N TYR A 276 19.58 -20.65 -8.62
CA TYR A 276 20.09 -19.65 -9.55
C TYR A 276 19.67 -18.23 -9.14
N ALA A 277 18.37 -18.02 -8.87
CA ALA A 277 17.88 -16.71 -8.43
C ALA A 277 18.55 -16.24 -7.13
N ILE A 278 18.83 -17.14 -6.18
CA ILE A 278 19.58 -16.82 -4.95
C ILE A 278 21.02 -16.43 -5.25
N ASN A 279 21.70 -17.15 -6.15
CA ASN A 279 23.07 -16.82 -6.53
C ASN A 279 23.15 -15.42 -7.15
N VAL A 280 22.17 -15.06 -7.99
CA VAL A 280 22.03 -13.70 -8.54
C VAL A 280 21.81 -12.68 -7.42
N VAL A 281 20.92 -12.94 -6.47
CA VAL A 281 20.68 -12.05 -5.32
C VAL A 281 21.94 -11.91 -4.45
N ASN A 282 22.74 -12.96 -4.31
CA ASN A 282 23.99 -12.94 -3.56
C ASN A 282 25.07 -12.12 -4.26
N SER A 283 25.09 -12.07 -5.60
CA SER A 283 26.05 -11.26 -6.36
C SER A 283 25.73 -9.76 -6.41
N TRP A 284 24.53 -9.34 -5.98
CA TRP A 284 24.14 -7.92 -5.91
C TRP A 284 24.97 -7.09 -4.93
#